data_AF-A0A7J8Z9N6-F1
#
_entry.id   AF-A0A7J8Z9N6-F1
#
_cell.length_a   1.000
_cell.length_b   1.000
_cell.length_c   1.000
_cell.angle_alpha   90.00
_cell.angle_beta   90.00
_cell.angle_gamma   90.00
#
_symmetry.space_group_name_H-M   'P 1'
#
loop_
_entity.id
_entity.type
_entity.pdbx_description
1 polymer ?
#
loop_
_entity_poly.entity_id
_entity_poly.type
_entity_poly.pdbx_seq_one_letter_code
_entity_poly.pdbx_strand_id
1 'polypeptide(L)'
;MHQRKAEMARQSDAFIALPGGYGTLEELLEVITWAQLGIHDKPVGLLNVDGYYNSLLSFIDKAVEEGFISPNARHIILSAPTAQDLVKYME
;
A
#
# COMPACT_ATOMS: atom_id res chain seq x y z
N MET A 1 -1.42 -20.14 -2.37
CA MET A 1 -1.41 -18.66 -2.45
C MET A 1 -0.03 -18.06 -2.18
N HIS A 2 0.71 -18.47 -1.14
CA HIS A 2 2.02 -17.87 -0.79
C HIS A 2 3.06 -17.84 -1.92
N GLN A 3 3.18 -18.92 -2.71
CA GLN A 3 4.16 -18.97 -3.79
C GLN A 3 3.87 -17.95 -4.90
N ARG A 4 2.59 -17.68 -5.20
CA ARG A 4 2.20 -16.66 -6.18
C ARG A 4 2.58 -15.25 -5.71
N LYS A 5 2.25 -14.91 -4.45
CA LYS A 5 2.51 -13.58 -3.89
C LYS A 5 4.01 -13.31 -3.75
N ALA A 6 4.77 -14.31 -3.30
CA ALA A 6 6.22 -14.21 -3.24
C ALA A 6 6.86 -13.99 -4.62
N GLU A 7 6.37 -14.68 -5.66
CA GLU A 7 6.92 -14.50 -7.00
C GLU A 7 6.55 -13.15 -7.62
N MET A 8 5.30 -12.70 -7.46
CA MET A 8 4.90 -11.34 -7.85
C MET A 8 5.77 -10.29 -7.16
N ALA A 9 5.96 -10.41 -5.84
CA ALA A 9 6.79 -9.48 -5.09
C ALA A 9 8.27 -9.51 -5.50
N ARG A 10 8.79 -10.67 -5.94
CA ARG A 10 10.17 -10.78 -6.43
C ARG A 10 10.37 -10.07 -7.76
N GLN A 11 9.39 -10.17 -8.66
CA GLN A 11 9.48 -9.65 -10.04
C GLN A 11 9.02 -8.20 -10.18
N SER A 12 8.31 -7.64 -9.20
CA SER A 12 7.87 -6.25 -9.20
C SER A 12 8.95 -5.31 -8.64
N ASP A 13 9.07 -4.11 -9.20
CA ASP A 13 9.83 -3.01 -8.58
C ASP A 13 8.95 -2.13 -7.67
N ALA A 14 7.64 -2.25 -7.82
CA ALA A 14 6.63 -1.44 -7.15
C ALA A 14 5.29 -2.19 -7.05
N PHE A 15 4.43 -1.78 -6.12
CA PHE A 15 3.08 -2.32 -5.97
C PHE A 15 2.04 -1.21 -6.09
N ILE A 16 0.97 -1.44 -6.85
CA ILE A 16 -0.17 -0.52 -6.95
C ILE A 16 -1.46 -1.31 -6.71
N ALA A 17 -2.26 -0.87 -5.74
CA ALA A 17 -3.62 -1.36 -5.55
C ALA A 17 -4.62 -0.44 -6.25
N LEU A 18 -5.40 -1.02 -7.16
CA LEU A 18 -6.59 -0.43 -7.78
C LEU A 18 -7.82 -0.81 -6.96
N PRO A 19 -8.94 -0.05 -7.05
CA PRO A 19 -10.18 -0.38 -6.36
C PRO A 19 -10.56 -1.86 -6.49
N GLY A 20 -10.76 -2.53 -5.36
CA GLY A 20 -10.92 -3.98 -5.30
C GLY A 20 -11.40 -4.45 -3.93
N GLY A 21 -11.86 -5.71 -3.87
CA GLY A 21 -12.43 -6.29 -2.65
C GLY A 21 -11.40 -6.90 -1.70
N TYR A 22 -11.83 -7.89 -0.91
CA TYR A 22 -11.01 -8.51 0.12
C TYR A 22 -9.68 -9.08 -0.37
N GLY A 23 -9.64 -9.67 -1.57
CA GLY A 23 -8.38 -10.20 -2.12
C GLY A 23 -7.33 -9.11 -2.33
N THR A 24 -7.73 -7.96 -2.87
CA THR A 24 -6.84 -6.81 -3.07
C THR A 24 -6.37 -6.21 -1.75
N LEU A 25 -7.27 -6.09 -0.76
CA LEU A 25 -6.91 -5.60 0.57
C LEU A 25 -5.94 -6.55 1.29
N GLU A 26 -6.12 -7.87 1.15
CA GLU A 26 -5.22 -8.86 1.73
C GLU A 26 -3.82 -8.77 1.13
N GLU A 27 -3.70 -8.67 -0.19
CA GLU A 27 -2.43 -8.53 -0.89
C GLU A 27 -1.74 -7.19 -0.54
N LEU A 28 -2.50 -6.10 -0.47
CA LEU A 28 -2.00 -4.77 -0.10
C LEU A 28 -1.42 -4.76 1.31
N LEU A 29 -2.16 -5.27 2.30
CA LEU A 29 -1.71 -5.28 3.69
C LEU A 29 -0.49 -6.20 3.88
N GLU A 30 -0.37 -7.28 3.11
CA GLU A 30 0.81 -8.15 3.13
C GLU A 30 2.06 -7.40 2.67
N VAL A 31 2.02 -6.69 1.54
CA VAL A 31 3.19 -5.94 1.06
C VAL A 31 3.54 -4.74 1.95
N ILE A 32 2.54 -4.08 2.55
CA ILE A 32 2.79 -3.03 3.56
C ILE A 32 3.53 -3.61 4.78
N THR A 33 3.10 -4.78 5.25
CA THR A 33 3.72 -5.44 6.41
C THR A 33 5.15 -5.85 6.09
N TRP A 34 5.44 -6.34 4.88
CA TRP A 34 6.80 -6.67 4.46
C TRP A 34 7.71 -5.44 4.36
N ALA A 35 7.20 -4.33 3.83
CA ALA A 35 7.92 -3.05 3.84
C ALA A 35 8.20 -2.58 5.29
N GLN A 36 7.21 -2.66 6.18
CA GLN A 36 7.37 -2.29 7.59
C GLN A 36 8.42 -3.15 8.32
N LEU A 37 8.52 -4.44 7.99
CA LEU A 37 9.53 -5.36 8.53
C LEU A 37 10.91 -5.22 7.88
N GLY A 38 11.06 -4.35 6.86
CA GLY A 38 12.30 -4.16 6.13
C GLY A 38 12.67 -5.30 5.19
N ILE A 39 11.69 -6.11 4.77
CA ILE A 39 11.90 -7.22 3.81
C ILE A 39 12.11 -6.67 2.39
N HIS A 40 11.53 -5.51 2.08
CA HIS A 40 11.80 -4.75 0.87
C HIS A 40 11.59 -3.24 1.12
N ASP A 41 12.04 -2.42 0.19
CA ASP A 41 11.93 -0.96 0.15
C ASP A 41 11.11 -0.46 -1.06
N LYS A 42 10.52 -1.38 -1.83
CA LYS A 42 9.69 -1.10 -3.01
C LYS A 42 8.48 -0.21 -2.66
N PRO A 43 8.18 0.82 -3.47
CA PRO A 43 7.06 1.73 -3.21
C PRO A 43 5.70 1.02 -3.30
N VAL A 44 4.78 1.41 -2.42
CA VAL A 44 3.41 0.88 -2.36
C VAL A 44 2.41 2.01 -2.61
N GLY A 45 1.70 1.94 -3.73
CA GLY A 45 0.75 2.94 -4.19
C GLY A 45 -0.72 2.50 -4.06
N LEU A 46 -1.59 3.44 -3.70
CA LEU A 46 -3.03 3.33 -3.79
C LEU A 46 -3.55 4.27 -4.88
N LEU A 47 -4.14 3.72 -5.93
CA LEU A 47 -4.86 4.51 -6.92
C LEU A 47 -6.26 4.83 -6.39
N ASN A 48 -6.39 6.00 -5.76
CA ASN A 48 -7.57 6.42 -5.01
C ASN A 48 -8.63 7.08 -5.92
N VAL A 49 -9.16 6.32 -6.88
CA VAL A 49 -10.21 6.77 -7.81
C VAL A 49 -11.48 7.11 -7.04
N ASP A 50 -12.03 8.30 -7.28
CA ASP A 50 -13.27 8.81 -6.66
C ASP A 50 -13.31 8.70 -5.13
N GLY A 51 -12.15 8.69 -4.47
CA GLY A 51 -12.04 8.57 -3.02
C GLY A 51 -12.33 7.16 -2.47
N TYR A 52 -12.25 6.12 -3.29
CA TYR A 52 -12.50 4.72 -2.91
C TYR A 52 -11.77 4.28 -1.63
N TYR A 53 -10.52 4.71 -1.45
CA TYR A 53 -9.67 4.36 -0.31
C TYR A 53 -9.70 5.37 0.84
N ASN A 54 -10.54 6.42 0.80
CA ASN A 54 -10.56 7.46 1.84
C ASN A 54 -10.78 6.87 3.24
N SER A 55 -11.77 5.98 3.40
CA SER A 55 -12.06 5.35 4.69
C SER A 55 -10.90 4.47 5.19
N LEU A 56 -10.20 3.79 4.28
CA LEU A 56 -9.02 2.99 4.64
C LEU A 56 -7.87 3.89 5.11
N LEU A 57 -7.59 4.96 4.37
CA LEU A 57 -6.56 5.93 4.73
C LEU A 57 -6.86 6.58 6.09
N SER A 58 -8.11 7.00 6.33
CA SER A 58 -8.52 7.54 7.63
C SER A 58 -8.42 6.52 8.77
N PHE A 59 -8.70 5.24 8.51
CA PHE A 59 -8.48 4.19 9.51
C PHE A 59 -6.99 4.03 9.85
N ILE A 60 -6.12 4.07 8.85
CA ILE A 60 -4.66 3.98 9.06
C ILE A 60 -4.16 5.22 9.81
N ASP A 61 -4.61 6.42 9.45
CA ASP A 61 -4.30 7.67 10.17
C ASP A 61 -4.69 7.55 11.65
N LYS A 62 -5.89 7.02 11.94
CA LYS A 62 -6.34 6.77 13.31
C LYS A 62 -5.46 5.77 14.05
N ALA A 63 -5.04 4.69 13.38
CA ALA A 63 -4.13 3.71 13.98
C ALA A 63 -2.73 4.31 14.29
N VAL A 64 -2.30 5.33 13.54
CA VAL A 64 -1.09 6.11 13.85
C VAL A 64 -1.30 6.99 15.08
N GLU A 65 -2.42 7.72 15.15
CA GLU A 65 -2.77 8.55 16.30
C GLU A 65 -2.82 7.75 17.62
N GLU A 66 -3.41 6.55 17.57
CA GLU A 66 -3.53 5.65 18.72
C GLU A 66 -2.23 4.87 19.01
N GLY A 67 -1.18 5.06 18.22
CA GLY A 67 0.15 4.47 18.45
C GLY A 67 0.31 3.00 18.03
N PHE A 68 -0.66 2.44 17.28
CA PHE A 68 -0.56 1.08 16.74
C PHE A 68 0.32 1.00 15.49
N ILE A 69 0.39 2.09 14.71
CA ILE A 69 1.25 2.22 13.54
C ILE A 69 2.23 3.37 13.80
N SER A 70 3.52 3.17 13.52
CA SER A 70 4.49 4.25 13.68
C SER A 70 4.28 5.32 12.60
N PRO A 71 4.58 6.60 12.89
CA PRO A 71 4.53 7.65 11.87
C PRO A 71 5.36 7.33 10.62
N ASN A 72 6.51 6.66 10.78
CA ASN A 72 7.33 6.21 9.65
C ASN A 72 6.62 5.15 8.79
N ALA A 73 5.94 4.18 9.42
CA ALA A 73 5.21 3.15 8.69
C ALA A 73 4.01 3.72 7.91
N ARG A 74 3.45 4.86 8.35
CA ARG A 74 2.39 5.56 7.60
C ARG A 74 2.83 6.03 6.21
N HIS A 75 4.11 6.35 6.05
CA HIS A 75 4.69 6.85 4.81
C HIS A 75 5.00 5.75 3.79
N ILE A 76 4.84 4.47 4.16
CA ILE A 76 4.95 3.33 3.22
C ILE A 76 3.92 3.45 2.09
N ILE A 77 2.74 4.00 2.41
CA ILE A 77 1.61 4.08 1.48
C ILE A 77 1.59 5.45 0.82
N LEU A 78 1.77 5.45 -0.50
CA LEU A 78 1.54 6.60 -1.37
C LEU A 78 0.14 6.51 -1.95
N SER A 79 -0.56 7.64 -2.09
CA SER A 79 -1.89 7.65 -2.71
C SER A 79 -2.07 8.84 -3.63
N ALA A 80 -2.69 8.61 -4.79
CA ALA A 80 -3.09 9.68 -5.69
C ALA A 80 -4.38 9.30 -6.43
N PRO A 81 -5.18 10.30 -6.88
CA PRO A 81 -6.43 10.04 -7.59
C PRO A 81 -6.21 9.65 -9.05
N THR A 82 -5.05 9.95 -9.63
CA THR A 82 -4.71 9.62 -11.02
C THR A 82 -3.47 8.73 -11.09
N ALA A 83 -3.40 7.90 -12.14
CA ALA A 83 -2.25 7.02 -12.36
C ALA A 83 -0.97 7.82 -12.62
N GLN A 84 -1.08 8.96 -13.30
CA GLN A 84 0.07 9.80 -13.64
C GLN A 84 0.70 10.41 -12.38
N ASP A 85 -0.12 10.94 -11.47
CA ASP A 85 0.38 11.47 -10.20
C ASP A 85 0.96 10.36 -9.33
N LEU A 86 0.30 9.19 -9.28
CA LEU A 86 0.74 8.07 -8.46
C LEU A 86 2.12 7.57 -8.91
N VAL A 87 2.31 7.33 -10.21
CA VAL A 87 3.60 6.87 -10.75
C VAL A 87 4.69 7.89 -10.45
N LYS A 88 4.42 9.18 -10.61
CA LYS A 88 5.38 10.25 -10.29
C LYS A 88 5.79 10.27 -8.81
N TYR A 89 4.90 9.89 -7.89
CA TYR A 89 5.23 9.80 -6.46
C TYR A 89 6.07 8.55 -6.12
N MET A 90 6.09 7.56 -7.01
CA MET A 90 6.78 6.28 -6.81
C MET A 90 8.16 6.22 -7.48
N GLU A 91 8.51 7.21 -8.31
CA GLU A 91 9.85 7.44 -8.88
C GLU A 91 10.82 8.05 -7.86
#